data_AF-A0A7C7Z2N6-F1
#
_entry.id   AF-A0A7C7Z2N6-F1
#
_cell.length_a   1.000
_cell.length_b   1.000
_cell.length_c   1.000
_cell.angle_alpha   90.00
_cell.angle_beta   90.00
_cell.angle_gamma   90.00
#
_symmetry.space_group_name_H-M   'P 1'
#
loop_
_entity.id
_entity.type
_entity.pdbx_description
1 polymer ?
#
loop_
_entity_poly.entity_id
_entity_poly.type
_entity_poly.pdbx_seq_one_letter_code
_entity_poly.pdbx_strand_id
1 'polypeptide(L)'
;MSSDFFCYIKFKQGGQVGEPMEKALARNPNLLRTLLGLSMTLILVLGYSVYSASLDSEYYIHEANLQQNNLSLTSIEQNTNSLSWGGTSEGSISWVNFTLTGAPQDSTLTITSGGEMWWSHPMLGSADADNFNCIQGNTDFQLENHCEFAFTHSITVDKNGNASLRGL
;
A
#
# COMPACT_ATOMS: atom_id res chain seq x y z
N MET A 1 32.01 33.27 63.28
CA MET A 1 31.16 32.49 62.37
C MET A 1 31.15 31.06 62.87
N SER A 2 30.11 30.66 63.58
CA SER A 2 29.68 29.25 63.70
C SER A 2 28.34 29.26 64.43
N SER A 3 27.28 29.40 63.64
CA SER A 3 25.92 29.16 64.08
C SER A 3 25.47 27.91 63.34
N ASP A 4 25.73 26.75 63.93
CA ASP A 4 25.18 25.48 63.46
C ASP A 4 23.91 25.19 64.24
N PHE A 5 22.81 25.65 63.65
CA PHE A 5 21.45 25.25 64.01
C PHE A 5 21.31 23.74 63.76
N PHE A 6 21.12 22.97 64.82
CA PHE A 6 20.77 21.55 64.70
C PHE A 6 19.29 21.41 64.36
N CYS A 7 19.01 20.91 63.16
CA CYS A 7 17.68 20.50 62.74
C CYS A 7 17.44 19.05 63.17
N TYR A 8 16.31 18.77 63.83
CA TYR A 8 15.73 17.44 63.81
C TYR A 8 14.23 17.53 63.58
N ILE A 9 13.79 16.89 62.51
CA ILE A 9 12.38 16.70 62.19
C ILE A 9 11.89 15.52 63.02
N LYS A 10 10.96 15.77 63.96
CA LYS A 10 10.19 14.70 64.60
C LYS A 10 9.04 14.30 63.68
N PHE A 11 9.23 13.25 62.89
CA PHE A 11 8.10 12.55 62.28
C PHE A 11 7.41 11.67 63.32
N LYS A 12 6.17 12.02 63.68
CA LYS A 12 5.27 11.10 64.36
C LYS A 12 4.74 10.14 63.30
N GLN A 13 5.23 8.90 63.29
CA GLN A 13 4.57 7.83 62.56
C GLN A 13 3.22 7.58 63.24
N GLY A 14 2.16 8.16 62.68
CA GLY A 14 0.80 7.68 62.88
C GLY A 14 0.70 6.33 62.20
N GLY A 15 1.05 5.27 62.94
CA GLY A 15 0.90 3.90 62.50
C GLY A 15 -0.55 3.60 62.15
N GLN A 16 -0.78 3.25 60.90
CA GLN A 16 -1.77 2.25 60.52
C GLN A 16 -0.97 1.21 59.73
N VAL A 17 -0.55 0.19 60.46
CA VAL A 17 -0.07 -1.09 59.92
C VAL A 17 -0.99 -1.47 58.78
N GLY A 18 -0.42 -1.73 57.60
CA GLY A 18 -1.18 -2.23 56.47
C GLY A 18 -1.94 -3.49 56.87
N GLU A 19 -3.25 -3.37 57.05
CA GLU A 19 -4.13 -4.50 56.78
C GLU A 19 -4.09 -4.72 55.26
N PRO A 20 -3.90 -5.96 54.80
CA PRO A 20 -3.87 -6.25 53.37
C PRO A 20 -5.22 -5.85 52.78
N MET A 21 -5.22 -5.03 51.72
CA MET A 21 -6.42 -4.63 50.97
C MET A 21 -7.29 -5.82 50.54
N GLU A 22 -6.71 -7.03 50.52
CA GLU A 22 -7.41 -8.31 50.35
C GLU A 22 -8.52 -8.53 51.39
N LYS A 23 -8.33 -8.15 52.66
CA LYS A 23 -9.34 -8.33 53.72
C LYS A 23 -10.52 -7.37 53.61
N ALA A 24 -10.30 -6.18 53.05
CA ALA A 24 -11.37 -5.21 52.82
C ALA A 24 -12.23 -5.59 51.62
N LEU A 25 -11.64 -6.15 50.55
CA LEU A 25 -12.38 -6.62 49.37
C LEU A 25 -13.09 -7.97 49.60
N ALA A 26 -12.50 -8.86 50.40
CA ALA A 26 -13.07 -10.19 50.70
C ALA A 26 -14.36 -10.15 51.55
N ARG A 27 -14.72 -8.98 52.10
CA ARG A 27 -15.88 -8.83 53.00
C ARG A 27 -17.23 -8.81 52.27
N ASN A 28 -17.24 -8.62 50.94
CA ASN A 28 -18.47 -8.67 50.13
C ASN A 28 -18.29 -9.60 48.92
N PRO A 29 -18.73 -10.87 49.01
CA PRO A 29 -18.54 -11.87 47.94
C PRO A 29 -19.25 -11.50 46.63
N ASN A 30 -20.25 -10.62 46.66
CA ASN A 30 -20.91 -10.12 45.45
C ASN A 30 -20.02 -9.11 44.70
N LEU A 31 -19.18 -8.36 45.39
CA LEU A 31 -18.31 -7.34 44.80
C LEU A 31 -17.13 -7.98 44.06
N LEU A 32 -16.59 -9.10 44.55
CA LEU A 32 -15.55 -9.86 43.86
C LEU A 32 -16.09 -10.50 42.57
N ARG A 33 -17.30 -11.06 42.62
CA ARG A 33 -17.95 -11.69 41.46
C ARG A 33 -18.21 -10.67 40.35
N THR A 34 -18.68 -9.47 40.70
CA THR A 34 -18.94 -8.42 39.70
C THR A 34 -17.66 -7.81 39.16
N LEU A 35 -16.62 -7.63 39.97
CA LEU A 35 -15.34 -7.10 39.50
C LEU A 35 -14.65 -8.05 38.51
N LEU A 36 -14.63 -9.35 38.81
CA LEU A 36 -14.10 -10.36 37.89
C LEU A 36 -14.98 -10.50 36.63
N GLY A 37 -16.30 -10.46 36.78
CA GLY A 37 -17.23 -10.50 35.65
C GLY A 37 -17.07 -9.31 34.71
N LEU A 38 -17.02 -8.09 35.25
CA LEU A 38 -16.86 -6.86 34.48
C LEU A 38 -15.49 -6.80 33.78
N SER A 39 -14.42 -7.23 34.45
CA SER A 39 -13.08 -7.31 33.86
C SER A 39 -13.04 -8.29 32.67
N MET A 40 -13.61 -9.49 32.84
CA MET A 40 -13.66 -10.49 31.77
C MET A 40 -14.51 -10.01 30.58
N THR A 41 -15.68 -9.41 30.83
CA THR A 41 -16.52 -8.87 29.75
C THR A 41 -15.84 -7.73 29.01
N LEU A 42 -15.11 -6.86 29.72
CA LEU A 42 -14.41 -5.73 29.11
C LEU A 42 -13.30 -6.22 28.17
N ILE A 43 -12.54 -7.23 28.58
CA ILE A 43 -11.49 -7.82 27.73
C ILE A 43 -12.10 -8.41 26.45
N LEU A 44 -13.21 -9.14 26.55
CA LEU A 44 -13.87 -9.73 25.39
C LEU A 44 -14.44 -8.69 24.43
N VAL A 45 -15.07 -7.63 24.95
CA VAL A 45 -15.61 -6.53 24.12
C VAL A 45 -14.50 -5.77 23.41
N LEU A 46 -13.42 -5.43 24.13
CA LEU A 46 -12.27 -4.75 23.53
C LEU A 46 -11.58 -5.62 22.48
N GLY A 47 -11.39 -6.91 22.77
CA GLY A 47 -10.85 -7.87 21.81
C GLY A 47 -11.71 -7.98 20.56
N TYR A 48 -13.04 -8.06 20.71
CA TYR A 48 -13.97 -8.08 19.58
C TYR A 48 -13.90 -6.78 18.77
N SER A 49 -13.81 -5.61 19.40
CA SER A 49 -13.72 -4.34 18.66
C SER A 49 -12.44 -4.20 17.83
N VAL A 50 -11.30 -4.65 18.35
CA VAL A 50 -10.03 -4.63 17.60
C VAL A 50 -10.08 -5.65 16.47
N TYR A 51 -10.61 -6.84 16.74
CA TYR A 51 -10.78 -7.87 15.73
C TYR A 51 -11.74 -7.44 14.61
N SER A 52 -12.88 -6.84 14.94
CA SER A 52 -13.83 -6.34 13.94
C SER A 52 -13.24 -5.23 13.09
N ALA A 53 -12.51 -4.29 13.70
CA ALA A 53 -11.82 -3.22 12.96
C ALA A 53 -10.70 -3.75 12.06
N SER A 54 -10.08 -4.88 12.42
CA SER A 54 -9.03 -5.50 11.59
C SER A 54 -9.60 -6.32 10.43
N LEU A 55 -10.79 -6.91 10.60
CA LEU A 55 -11.51 -7.57 9.51
C LEU A 55 -12.11 -6.59 8.52
N ASP A 56 -12.43 -5.38 8.98
CA ASP A 56 -12.92 -4.28 8.14
C ASP A 56 -11.79 -3.54 7.42
N SER A 57 -10.63 -4.18 7.22
CA SER A 57 -9.66 -3.71 6.25
C SER A 57 -10.25 -3.90 4.84
N GLU A 58 -11.15 -2.98 4.47
CA GLU A 58 -11.67 -2.89 3.12
C GLU A 58 -10.48 -2.65 2.18
N TYR A 59 -10.14 -3.67 1.42
CA TYR A 59 -9.32 -3.51 0.24
C TYR A 59 -10.15 -2.69 -0.74
N TYR A 60 -9.94 -1.37 -0.77
CA TYR A 60 -10.63 -0.46 -1.68
C TYR A 60 -10.25 -0.81 -3.12
N ILE A 61 -11.06 -1.66 -3.76
CA ILE A 61 -11.02 -1.84 -5.20
C ILE A 61 -11.71 -0.63 -5.80
N HIS A 62 -10.92 0.33 -6.25
CA HIS A 62 -11.45 1.46 -7.01
C HIS A 62 -11.93 0.96 -8.37
N GLU A 63 -13.24 0.85 -8.55
CA GLU A 63 -13.85 0.64 -9.85
C GLU A 63 -13.87 1.99 -10.60
N ALA A 64 -12.85 2.23 -11.41
CA ALA A 64 -12.83 3.37 -12.33
C ALA A 64 -13.62 3.02 -13.59
N ASN A 65 -14.65 3.81 -13.92
CA ASN A 65 -15.34 3.71 -15.20
C ASN A 65 -14.44 4.34 -16.29
N LEU A 66 -13.63 3.51 -16.93
CA LEU A 66 -12.68 3.94 -17.96
C LEU A 66 -13.40 4.07 -19.31
N GLN A 67 -13.41 5.28 -19.86
CA GLN A 67 -13.91 5.52 -21.21
C GLN A 67 -12.77 5.26 -22.21
N GLN A 68 -12.80 4.12 -22.89
CA GLN A 68 -11.79 3.77 -23.89
C GLN A 68 -11.96 4.64 -25.14
N ASN A 69 -10.94 5.43 -25.46
CA ASN A 69 -10.91 6.22 -26.68
C ASN A 69 -9.76 5.76 -27.58
N ASN A 70 -10.05 5.47 -28.85
CA ASN A 70 -9.02 5.09 -29.82
C ASN A 70 -8.32 6.35 -30.32
N LEU A 71 -7.01 6.45 -30.06
CA LEU A 71 -6.20 7.55 -30.57
C LEU A 71 -5.78 7.25 -32.01
N SER A 72 -6.13 8.14 -32.93
CA SER A 72 -5.61 8.08 -34.30
C SER A 72 -4.17 8.60 -34.33
N LEU A 73 -3.24 7.76 -34.77
CA LEU A 73 -1.83 8.12 -34.89
C LEU A 73 -1.51 8.53 -36.33
N THR A 74 -0.74 9.61 -36.49
CA THR A 74 -0.23 10.04 -37.79
C THR A 74 1.23 9.63 -37.93
N SER A 75 1.64 9.22 -39.13
CA SER A 75 3.04 8.90 -39.42
C SER A 75 3.86 10.19 -39.43
N ILE A 76 4.90 10.26 -38.59
CA ILE A 76 5.79 11.41 -38.52
C ILE A 76 7.00 11.17 -39.42
N GLU A 77 7.65 10.01 -39.26
CA GLU A 77 8.85 9.67 -40.01
C GLU A 77 8.78 8.20 -40.47
N GLN A 78 9.05 8.00 -41.75
CA GLN A 78 9.20 6.67 -42.34
C GLN A 78 10.56 6.60 -43.00
N ASN A 79 11.51 5.97 -42.30
CA ASN A 79 12.78 5.59 -42.88
C ASN A 79 12.78 4.08 -43.11
N THR A 80 13.71 3.61 -43.95
CA THR A 80 13.95 2.19 -44.24
C THR A 80 14.10 1.31 -42.99
N ASN A 81 14.60 1.87 -41.88
CA ASN A 81 14.88 1.14 -40.64
C ASN A 81 14.07 1.61 -39.42
N SER A 82 13.28 2.68 -39.53
CA SER A 82 12.53 3.24 -38.39
C SER A 82 11.20 3.83 -38.84
N LEU A 83 10.13 3.40 -38.18
CA LEU A 83 8.79 3.92 -38.37
C LEU A 83 8.39 4.64 -37.07
N SER A 84 8.05 5.93 -37.18
CA SER A 84 7.57 6.71 -36.05
C SER A 84 6.17 7.23 -36.33
N TRP A 85 5.31 7.07 -35.34
CA TRP A 85 3.95 7.59 -35.33
C TRP A 85 3.76 8.43 -34.08
N GLY A 86 2.96 9.49 -34.19
CA GLY A 86 2.60 10.32 -33.05
C GLY A 86 1.14 10.71 -33.09
N GLY A 87 0.61 11.03 -31.92
CA GLY A 87 -0.75 11.51 -31.75
C GLY A 87 -0.87 12.19 -30.41
N THR A 88 -1.83 13.10 -30.30
CA THR A 88 -2.13 13.83 -29.08
C THR A 88 -3.59 13.58 -28.70
N SER A 89 -3.83 13.26 -27.43
CA SER A 89 -5.19 13.19 -26.88
C SER A 89 -5.62 14.57 -26.40
N GLU A 90 -6.89 14.94 -26.59
CA GLU A 90 -7.47 16.20 -26.11
C GLU A 90 -7.87 16.15 -24.62
N GLY A 91 -7.78 14.99 -23.97
CA GLY A 91 -8.12 14.78 -22.56
C GLY A 91 -7.00 14.09 -21.77
N SER A 92 -7.17 14.06 -20.43
CA SER A 92 -6.26 13.35 -19.53
C SER A 92 -6.26 11.85 -19.81
N ILE A 93 -5.08 11.31 -20.10
CA ILE A 93 -4.87 9.88 -20.29
C ILE A 93 -4.54 9.30 -18.91
N SER A 94 -5.33 8.34 -18.44
CA SER A 94 -5.11 7.65 -17.17
C SER A 94 -4.51 6.25 -17.34
N TRP A 95 -4.66 5.66 -18.53
CA TRP A 95 -4.13 4.35 -18.86
C TRP A 95 -3.97 4.21 -20.37
N VAL A 96 -2.92 3.50 -20.79
CA VAL A 96 -2.59 3.23 -22.18
C VAL A 96 -2.32 1.75 -22.41
N ASN A 97 -2.76 1.25 -23.57
CA ASN A 97 -2.50 -0.11 -24.02
C ASN A 97 -2.05 -0.09 -25.47
N PHE A 98 -0.75 -0.26 -25.65
CA PHE A 98 -0.12 -0.35 -26.95
C PHE A 98 -0.02 -1.81 -27.34
N THR A 99 -0.52 -2.12 -28.52
CA THR A 99 -0.36 -3.43 -29.14
C THR A 99 0.18 -3.22 -30.55
N LEU A 100 1.27 -3.94 -30.86
CA LEU A 100 1.89 -3.97 -32.17
C LEU A 100 1.77 -5.40 -32.70
N THR A 101 1.36 -5.55 -33.96
CA THR A 101 1.21 -6.85 -34.62
C THR A 101 1.82 -6.81 -36.01
N GLY A 102 2.48 -7.89 -36.43
CA GLY A 102 3.06 -8.00 -37.77
C GLY A 102 4.39 -7.25 -37.94
N ALA A 103 5.09 -6.94 -36.85
CA ALA A 103 6.43 -6.36 -36.90
C ALA A 103 7.50 -7.44 -37.15
N PRO A 104 8.66 -7.09 -37.76
CA PRO A 104 9.77 -8.01 -37.94
C PRO A 104 10.28 -8.57 -36.60
N GLN A 105 10.76 -9.81 -36.58
CA GLN A 105 11.42 -10.39 -35.40
C GLN A 105 12.62 -9.53 -34.99
N ASP A 106 12.90 -9.48 -33.68
CA ASP A 106 13.98 -8.70 -33.06
C ASP A 106 13.87 -7.17 -33.26
N SER A 107 12.74 -6.67 -33.75
CA SER A 107 12.47 -5.23 -33.74
C SER A 107 12.18 -4.73 -32.32
N THR A 108 12.47 -3.46 -32.06
CA THR A 108 12.26 -2.83 -30.75
C THR A 108 11.17 -1.78 -30.87
N LEU A 109 10.07 -1.97 -30.14
CA LEU A 109 9.04 -0.95 -29.97
C LEU A 109 9.50 0.01 -28.88
N THR A 110 9.56 1.30 -29.18
CA THR A 110 9.90 2.35 -28.22
C THR A 110 8.77 3.36 -28.15
N ILE A 111 8.28 3.63 -26.95
CA ILE A 111 7.16 4.54 -26.68
C ILE A 111 7.67 5.65 -25.78
N THR A 112 7.50 6.89 -26.22
CA THR A 112 7.94 8.09 -25.50
C THR A 112 6.74 8.99 -25.20
N SER A 113 6.58 9.34 -23.93
CA SER A 113 5.61 10.36 -23.49
C SER A 113 6.17 11.76 -23.73
N GLY A 114 5.34 12.66 -24.27
CA GLY A 114 5.70 14.07 -24.46
C GLY A 114 5.39 14.98 -23.26
N GLY A 115 4.73 14.44 -22.22
CA GLY A 115 4.27 15.21 -21.05
C GLY A 115 5.03 14.87 -19.79
N GLU A 116 4.64 13.76 -19.15
CA GLU A 116 5.19 13.30 -17.88
C GLU A 116 5.78 11.89 -17.98
N MET A 117 6.62 11.53 -17.00
CA MET A 117 7.06 10.15 -16.78
C MET A 117 5.87 9.29 -16.38
N TRP A 118 5.86 8.06 -16.83
CA TRP A 118 4.75 7.14 -16.65
C TRP A 118 5.25 5.76 -16.24
N TRP A 119 4.40 5.00 -15.56
CA TRP A 119 4.72 3.65 -15.13
C TRP A 119 4.35 2.67 -16.23
N SER A 120 5.31 1.84 -16.67
CA SER A 120 5.07 0.83 -17.69
C SER A 120 5.40 -0.58 -17.20
N HIS A 121 4.57 -1.54 -17.59
CA HIS A 121 4.88 -2.97 -17.53
C HIS A 121 3.93 -3.75 -18.45
N PRO A 122 4.37 -4.80 -19.16
CA PRO A 122 3.53 -5.57 -20.09
C PRO A 122 2.30 -6.21 -19.42
N MET A 123 2.42 -6.64 -18.17
CA MET A 123 1.35 -7.29 -17.41
C MET A 123 0.38 -6.30 -16.76
N LEU A 124 0.64 -4.99 -16.84
CA LEU A 124 -0.15 -3.99 -16.14
C LEU A 124 -1.56 -3.87 -16.75
N GLY A 125 -2.58 -4.11 -15.93
CA GLY A 125 -3.98 -4.12 -16.39
C GLY A 125 -4.32 -5.28 -17.33
N SER A 126 -3.56 -6.39 -17.30
CA SER A 126 -3.91 -7.60 -18.05
C SER A 126 -4.95 -8.44 -17.34
N ALA A 127 -5.93 -8.94 -18.11
CA ALA A 127 -6.84 -9.97 -17.65
C ALA A 127 -6.09 -11.29 -17.35
N ASP A 128 -4.96 -11.53 -18.02
CA ASP A 128 -4.12 -12.72 -17.82
C ASP A 128 -3.10 -12.57 -16.68
N ALA A 129 -3.04 -11.39 -16.05
CA ALA A 129 -2.09 -11.12 -14.98
C ALA A 129 -2.74 -11.42 -13.62
N ASP A 130 -2.56 -12.65 -13.14
CA ASP A 130 -2.99 -13.05 -11.80
C ASP A 130 -2.15 -12.33 -10.73
N ASN A 131 -2.81 -11.47 -9.93
CA ASN A 131 -2.23 -10.79 -8.76
C ASN A 131 -0.94 -9.99 -9.05
N PHE A 132 -0.84 -9.40 -10.24
CA PHE A 132 0.29 -8.54 -10.59
C PHE A 132 0.15 -7.16 -9.93
N ASN A 133 1.17 -6.77 -9.18
CA ASN A 133 1.34 -5.42 -8.67
C ASN A 133 2.74 -4.92 -9.03
N CYS A 134 2.85 -3.64 -9.35
CA CYS A 134 4.17 -3.02 -9.58
C CYS A 134 5.06 -3.19 -8.35
N ILE A 135 4.50 -3.01 -7.16
CA ILE A 135 5.21 -3.19 -5.89
C ILE A 135 4.82 -4.56 -5.35
N GLN A 136 5.75 -5.51 -5.38
CA GLN A 136 5.54 -6.84 -4.84
C GLN A 136 6.68 -7.21 -3.89
N GLY A 137 6.33 -7.94 -2.82
CA GLY A 137 7.33 -8.53 -1.93
C GLY A 137 8.04 -9.68 -2.62
N ASN A 138 9.36 -9.65 -2.66
CA ASN A 138 10.17 -10.78 -3.13
C ASN A 138 10.22 -11.90 -2.06
N THR A 139 10.91 -13.00 -2.37
CA THR A 139 11.06 -14.16 -1.46
C THR A 139 11.78 -13.83 -0.15
N ASP A 140 12.47 -12.69 -0.08
CA ASP A 140 13.21 -12.19 1.09
C ASP A 140 12.42 -11.11 1.86
N PHE A 141 11.11 -10.98 1.61
CA PHE A 141 10.22 -9.97 2.19
C PHE A 141 10.62 -8.52 1.91
N GLN A 142 11.43 -8.29 0.87
CA GLN A 142 11.78 -6.95 0.40
C GLN A 142 10.76 -6.49 -0.64
N LEU A 143 10.34 -5.22 -0.55
CA LEU A 143 9.52 -4.61 -1.60
C LEU A 143 10.38 -4.34 -2.82
N GLU A 144 10.07 -5.00 -3.93
CA GLU A 144 10.68 -4.77 -5.24
C GLU A 144 9.67 -4.14 -6.19
N ASN A 145 10.15 -3.20 -7.02
CA ASN A 145 9.32 -2.55 -8.02
C ASN A 145 9.57 -3.19 -9.40
N HIS A 146 8.57 -3.87 -9.91
CA HIS A 146 8.57 -4.52 -11.22
C HIS A 146 8.19 -3.57 -12.36
N CYS A 147 7.56 -2.43 -12.06
CA CYS A 147 7.24 -1.43 -13.08
C CYS A 147 8.38 -0.45 -13.25
N GLU A 148 8.60 -0.02 -14.49
CA GLU A 148 9.58 1.01 -14.81
C GLU A 148 8.92 2.39 -14.78
N PHE A 149 9.57 3.39 -14.19
CA PHE A 149 9.14 4.78 -14.22
C PHE A 149 10.09 5.60 -15.08
N ALA A 150 9.67 5.92 -16.29
CA ALA A 150 10.48 6.65 -17.27
C ALA A 150 9.59 7.41 -18.26
N PHE A 151 10.20 8.33 -19.01
CA PHE A 151 9.55 8.98 -20.16
C PHE A 151 9.43 8.03 -21.36
N THR A 152 10.48 7.21 -21.54
CA THR A 152 10.65 6.33 -22.69
C THR A 152 10.76 4.90 -22.21
N HIS A 153 9.97 4.02 -22.79
CA HIS A 153 9.97 2.59 -22.50
C HIS A 153 10.15 1.81 -23.80
N SER A 154 10.92 0.73 -23.73
CA SER A 154 11.25 -0.09 -24.91
C SER A 154 10.98 -1.56 -24.64
N ILE A 155 10.40 -2.25 -25.64
CA ILE A 155 10.14 -3.68 -25.60
C ILE A 155 10.53 -4.34 -26.92
N THR A 156 11.12 -5.53 -26.85
CA THR A 156 11.45 -6.34 -28.01
C THR A 156 10.23 -7.09 -28.52
N VAL A 157 10.05 -7.12 -29.83
CA VAL A 157 8.98 -7.84 -30.50
C VAL A 157 9.22 -9.35 -30.41
N ASP A 158 8.16 -10.10 -30.14
CA ASP A 158 8.22 -11.55 -30.02
C ASP A 158 8.46 -12.24 -31.37
N LYS A 159 8.64 -13.57 -31.34
CA LYS A 159 8.85 -14.39 -32.54
C LYS A 159 7.63 -14.40 -33.49
N ASN A 160 6.46 -14.04 -32.99
CA ASN A 160 5.22 -13.98 -33.75
C ASN A 160 5.00 -12.58 -34.38
N GLY A 161 5.91 -11.63 -34.16
CA GLY A 161 5.80 -10.26 -34.64
C GLY A 161 4.87 -9.39 -33.80
N ASN A 162 4.58 -9.80 -32.57
CA ASN A 162 3.69 -9.12 -31.65
C ASN A 162 4.47 -8.50 -30.47
N ALA A 163 4.01 -7.34 -30.02
CA ALA A 163 4.46 -6.73 -28.78
C ALA A 163 3.30 -6.01 -28.10
N SER A 164 3.24 -6.08 -26.77
CA SER A 164 2.30 -5.32 -25.98
C SER A 164 3.01 -4.58 -24.86
N LEU A 165 2.68 -3.30 -24.70
CA LEU A 165 3.14 -2.48 -23.59
C LEU A 165 1.97 -1.70 -23.01
N ARG A 166 1.86 -1.70 -21.70
CA ARG A 166 0.77 -1.06 -20.97
C ARG A 166 1.34 -0.17 -19.89
N GLY A 167 0.60 0.87 -19.54
CA GLY A 167 1.03 1.78 -18.49
C GLY A 167 -0.01 2.79 -18.05
N LEU A 168 0.39 3.53 -17.02
CA LEU A 168 -0.38 4.53 -16.28
C LEU A 168 0.39 5.86 -16.31
#